data_AF-A0A2N5ZLA1-F1
#
_entry.id   AF-A0A2N5ZLA1-F1
#
_cell.length_a   1.000
_cell.length_b   1.000
_cell.length_c   1.000
_cell.angle_alpha   90.00
_cell.angle_beta   90.00
_cell.angle_gamma   90.00
#
_symmetry.space_group_name_H-M   'P 1'
#
loop_
_entity.id
_entity.type
_entity.pdbx_description
1 polymer ?
#
loop_
_entity_poly.entity_id
_entity_poly.type
_entity_poly.pdbx_seq_one_letter_code
_entity_poly.pdbx_strand_id
1 'polypeptide(L)' 'MKSLNLPTYSFNIKLIEQIKYIFDFIRKKFVILTPEEWVRQNFLRYLVEEKKYPASLIAVEKEFTLNNLSKRTDA' A
#
# COMPACT_ATOMS: atom_id res chain seq x y z
N MET A 1 7.64 14.15 2.15
CA MET A 1 6.55 13.61 1.32
C MET A 1 5.38 14.57 1.41
N LYS A 2 4.53 14.63 0.38
CA LYS A 2 3.44 15.59 0.34
C LYS A 2 2.34 15.18 1.32
N SER A 3 1.81 16.15 2.05
CA SER A 3 0.60 15.94 2.84
C SER A 3 -0.57 15.64 1.91
N LEU A 4 -1.35 14.60 2.21
CA LEU A 4 -2.55 14.24 1.48
C LEU A 4 -3.76 14.84 2.20
N ASN A 5 -4.88 15.00 1.49
CA ASN A 5 -6.15 15.43 2.09
C ASN A 5 -6.85 14.27 2.83
N LEU A 6 -6.08 13.57 3.67
CA LEU A 6 -6.46 12.40 4.46
C LEU A 6 -6.00 12.62 5.91
N PRO A 7 -6.59 11.92 6.89
CA PRO A 7 -6.05 11.88 8.26
C PRO A 7 -4.57 11.50 8.27
N THR A 8 -3.84 11.95 9.27
CA THR A 8 -2.41 11.66 9.42
C THR A 8 -2.22 10.27 10.00
N TYR A 9 -1.44 9.43 9.31
CA TYR A 9 -1.12 8.08 9.75
C TYR A 9 0.37 7.92 10.04
N SER A 10 0.69 7.08 11.03
CA SER A 10 2.07 6.71 11.33
C SER A 10 2.48 5.46 10.54
N PHE A 11 3.56 5.58 9.76
CA PHE A 11 4.11 4.49 8.96
C PHE A 11 5.49 4.10 9.45
N ASN A 12 5.78 2.79 9.41
CA ASN A 12 7.13 2.29 9.66
C ASN A 12 7.97 2.44 8.37
N ILE A 13 8.87 3.41 8.38
CA ILE A 13 9.74 3.75 7.25
C ILE A 13 11.19 3.45 7.63
N LYS A 14 11.90 2.73 6.76
CA LYS A 14 13.33 2.43 6.90
C LYS A 14 14.10 3.09 5.76
N LEU A 15 15.32 3.52 6.05
CA LEU A 15 16.27 4.01 5.05
C LEU A 15 17.41 3.00 4.95
N ILE A 16 17.60 2.41 3.77
CA ILE A 16 18.64 1.42 3.49
C ILE A 16 19.31 1.87 2.19
N GLU A 17 20.63 2.07 2.20
CA GLU A 17 21.40 2.43 1.00
C GLU A 17 20.82 3.65 0.24
N GLN A 18 20.37 4.67 0.98
CA GLN A 18 19.69 5.88 0.45
C GLN A 18 18.29 5.65 -0.13
N ILE A 19 17.81 4.41 -0.21
CA ILE A 19 16.46 4.06 -0.63
C ILE A 19 15.55 4.00 0.60
N LYS A 20 14.41 4.69 0.53
CA LYS A 20 13.38 4.60 1.56
C LYS A 20 12.49 3.42 1.29
N TYR A 21 12.14 2.69 2.34
CA TYR A 21 11.21 1.59 2.33
C TYR A 21 10.09 1.86 3.33
N ILE A 22 8.88 1.44 3.01
CA ILE A 22 7.71 1.52 3.88
C ILE A 22 7.18 0.11 4.13
N PHE A 23 6.73 -0.15 5.36
CA PHE A 23 6.09 -1.43 5.69
C PHE A 23 4.66 -1.45 5.17
N ASP A 24 4.37 -2.38 4.25
CA ASP A 24 3.02 -2.69 3.80
C ASP A 24 2.40 -3.73 4.74
N PHE A 25 1.39 -3.33 5.51
CA PHE A 25 0.73 -4.18 6.50
C PHE A 25 -0.16 -5.27 5.87
N ILE A 26 -0.60 -5.10 4.63
CA ILE A 26 -1.39 -6.10 3.91
C ILE A 26 -0.47 -7.20 3.37
N ARG A 27 0.66 -6.81 2.77
CA ARG A 27 1.65 -7.74 2.21
C ARG A 27 2.65 -8.27 3.23
N LYS A 28 2.68 -7.67 4.44
CA LYS A 28 3.60 -7.98 5.54
C LYS A 28 5.08 -7.91 5.13
N LYS A 29 5.45 -6.98 4.25
CA LYS A 29 6.84 -6.78 3.77
C LYS A 29 7.18 -5.31 3.62
N PHE A 30 8.47 -5.00 3.60
CA PHE A 30 8.96 -3.67 3.25
C PHE A 30 8.98 -3.53 1.73
N VAL A 31 8.38 -2.45 1.22
CA VAL A 31 8.36 -2.09 -0.21
C VAL A 31 9.03 -0.74 -0.40
N ILE A 32 9.55 -0.48 -1.61
CA ILE A 32 10.20 0.80 -1.92
C ILE A 32 9.17 1.91 -1.77
N LEU A 33 9.54 2.95 -1.03
CA LEU A 33 8.70 4.10 -0.77
C LEU A 33 8.74 5.07 -1.97
N THR A 34 7.91 4.77 -2.99
CA THR A 34 7.65 5.68 -4.11
C THR A 34 6.51 6.65 -3.76
N PRO A 35 6.32 7.74 -4.53
CA PRO A 35 5.16 8.62 -4.36
C PRO A 35 3.82 7.88 -4.52
N GLU A 36 3.74 6.91 -5.43
CA GLU A 36 2.53 6.09 -5.64
C GLU A 36 2.29 5.18 -4.43
N GLU A 37 3.34 4.54 -3.92
CA GLU A 37 3.26 3.68 -2.73
C GLU A 37 2.88 4.50 -1.48
N TRP A 38 3.36 5.74 -1.37
CA TRP A 38 2.93 6.66 -0.32
C TRP A 38 1.42 6.90 -0.35
N VAL A 39 0.87 7.20 -1.54
CA VAL A 39 -0.58 7.38 -1.69
C VAL A 39 -1.32 6.09 -1.34
N ARG A 40 -0.86 4.95 -1.87
CA ARG A 40 -1.45 3.63 -1.59
C ARG A 40 -1.51 3.32 -0.10
N GLN A 41 -0.40 3.43 0.62
CA GLN A 41 -0.36 3.15 2.05
C GLN A 41 -1.28 4.08 2.85
N ASN A 42 -1.40 5.35 2.48
CA ASN A 42 -2.36 6.28 3.10
C ASN A 42 -3.83 5.87 2.84
N PHE A 43 -4.15 5.44 1.62
CA PHE A 43 -5.50 4.95 1.31
C PHE A 43 -5.82 3.63 2.01
N LEU A 44 -4.86 2.71 2.13
CA LEU A 44 -5.05 1.46 2.87
C LEU A 44 -5.40 1.72 4.34
N ARG A 45 -4.67 2.64 4.98
CA ARG A 45 -4.98 3.06 6.36
C ARG A 45 -6.34 3.71 6.46
N TYR A 46 -6.69 4.60 5.53
CA TYR A 46 -8.02 5.21 5.48
C TYR A 46 -9.16 4.19 5.34
N LEU A 47 -9.01 3.19 4.47
CA LEU A 47 -10.03 2.16 4.28
C LEU A 47 -10.21 1.30 5.54
N VAL A 48 -9.12 0.94 6.21
CA VAL A 48 -9.15 0.07 7.39
C VAL A 48 -9.58 0.83 8.65
N GLU A 49 -9.01 2.00 8.90
CA GLU A 49 -9.21 2.76 10.14
C GLU A 49 -10.50 3.58 10.11
N GLU A 50 -10.74 4.33 9.02
CA GLU A 50 -11.88 5.26 8.94
C GLU A 50 -13.11 4.57 8.37
N LYS A 51 -12.95 3.80 7.29
CA LYS A 51 -14.07 3.11 6.63
C LYS A 51 -14.38 1.72 7.19
N LYS A 52 -13.57 1.24 8.14
CA LYS A 52 -13.74 -0.06 8.83
C LYS A 52 -13.81 -1.25 7.86
N TYR A 53 -13.18 -1.15 6.69
CA TYR A 53 -13.03 -2.30 5.80
C TYR A 53 -11.99 -3.27 6.38
N PRO A 54 -12.31 -4.57 6.48
CA PRO A 54 -11.34 -5.55 6.96
C PRO A 54 -10.13 -5.60 6.03
N ALA A 55 -8.92 -5.49 6.59
CA ALA A 55 -7.68 -5.58 5.83
C ALA A 55 -7.56 -6.89 5.03
N SER A 56 -8.16 -7.97 5.52
CA SER A 56 -8.20 -9.28 4.85
C SER A 56 -9.00 -9.29 3.54
N LEU A 57 -9.90 -8.32 3.34
CA LEU A 57 -10.70 -8.19 2.12
C LEU A 57 -10.06 -7.24 1.09
N ILE A 58 -8.96 -6.58 1.46
CA ILE A 58 -8.27 -5.64 0.58
C ILE A 58 -7.11 -6.37 -0.10
N ALA A 59 -7.17 -6.45 -1.42
CA ALA A 59 -6.14 -7.06 -2.24
C ALA A 59 -5.29 -5.97 -2.90
N VAL A 60 -3.97 -6.02 -2.72
CA VAL A 60 -3.03 -5.03 -3.27
C VAL A 60 -2.08 -5.73 -4.23
N GLU A 61 -2.18 -5.42 -5.54
CA GLU A 61 -1.52 -6.16 -6.64
C GLU A 61 -1.74 -7.67 -6.55
N LYS A 62 -2.98 -8.11 -6.45
CA LYS A 62 -3.28 -9.52 -6.68
C LYS A 62 -3.29 -9.74 -8.18
N GLU A 63 -2.20 -10.29 -8.69
CA GLU A 63 -2.20 -10.91 -10.01
C GLU A 63 -3.32 -11.95 -10.02
N PHE A 64 -4.28 -11.82 -10.94
CA PHE A 64 -5.31 -12.82 -11.13
C PHE A 64 -5.10 -13.46 -12.49
N THR A 65 -5.01 -14.78 -12.50
CA THR A 65 -4.95 -15.57 -13.73
C THR A 65 -6.36 -15.71 -14.28
N LEU A 66 -6.63 -15.05 -15.41
CA LEU A 66 -7.83 -15.27 -16.21
C LEU A 66 -7.40 -15.92 -17.53
N ASN A 67 -7.88 -17.12 -17.81
CA ASN A 67 -7.59 -17.86 -19.05
C ASN A 67 -6.09 -17.91 -19.43
N ASN A 68 -5.22 -18.36 -18.51
CA ASN A 68 -3.76 -18.49 -18.73
C ASN A 68 -3.03 -17.18 -19.09
N LEU A 69 -3.67 -16.03 -18.92
CA LEU A 69 -3.06 -14.72 -19.10
C LEU A 69 -2.91 -14.06 -17.72
N SER A 70 -1.66 -13.78 -17.36
CA SER A 70 -1.33 -12.96 -16.20
C SER A 70 -1.77 -11.53 -16.49
N LYS A 71 -2.90 -11.11 -15.89
CA LYS A 71 -3.36 -9.72 -15.95
C LYS A 71 -3.12 -9.05 -14.60
N ARG A 72 -2.37 -7.95 -14.65
CA ARG A 72 -2.22 -7.03 -13.52
C ARG A 72 -3.40 -6.07 -13.54
N THR A 73 -4.09 -5.95 -12.42
CA THR A 73 -5.05 -4.86 -12.22
C THR A 73 -4.26 -3.65 -11.73
N ASP A 74 -4.13 -2.65 -12.59
CA ASP A 74 -3.70 -1.31 -12.17
C ASP A 74 -4.81 -0.71 -11.30
N ALA A 75 -4.44 -0.11 -10.17
CA ALA A 75 -5.35 0.45 -9.19
C ALA A 75 -5.36 1.98 -9.27
#